data_AF-A0A955Z7X3-F1
#
_entry.id   AF-A0A955Z7X3-F1
#
_cell.length_a   1.000
_cell.length_b   1.000
_cell.length_c   1.000
_cell.angle_alpha   90.00
_cell.angle_beta   90.00
_cell.angle_gamma   90.00
#
_symmetry.space_group_name_H-M   'P 1'
#
loop_
_entity.id
_entity.type
_entity.pdbx_description
1 polymer ?
#
loop_
_entity_poly.entity_id
_entity_poly.type
_entity_poly.pdbx_seq_one_letter_code
_entity_poly.pdbx_strand_id
1 'polypeptide(L)'
;MRRLAIVGLAGALAVAAAAAGARKASAEEPRDAAAAYNERCANRLAIAFLGKAAAADQMRSSDPRAEIDDYLATEDFRERFARFVNTEFNAAPGSTAVEDAPYYVAKRVLRDGLPWSEMFLGRFRISPIASTPAVFEDNDGLGYFRTYGWYARYEGNEESGLKLSTAYRIMNNVVGLELTAVTTSPNADQTAAGRRASPCNGCHFEGWYALDKVASILPKKGQAFDAYDGPPQEMLGGKMIRNDKELVVALVASENYYVHACRLAFTFLYGRKDNRCDGPTLDRCVDTFKAKKTMQSALASIAREPGFCE
;
A
#
# COMPACT_ATOMS: atom_id res chain seq x y z
N MET A 1 -91.88 61.18 -23.15
CA MET A 1 -91.43 62.22 -24.10
C MET A 1 -90.02 62.65 -23.75
N ARG A 2 -89.23 63.01 -24.77
CA ARG A 2 -87.88 63.62 -24.77
C ARG A 2 -86.64 62.70 -24.69
N ARG A 3 -86.09 62.52 -25.89
CA ARG A 3 -84.69 62.34 -26.32
C ARG A 3 -83.70 63.21 -25.53
N LEU A 4 -82.45 62.76 -25.36
CA LEU A 4 -81.30 63.21 -26.17
C LEU A 4 -80.03 62.39 -25.88
N ALA A 5 -79.28 62.13 -26.95
CA ALA A 5 -77.95 61.52 -26.99
C ALA A 5 -76.84 62.56 -26.72
N ILE A 6 -75.59 62.10 -26.57
CA ILE A 6 -74.29 62.60 -27.12
C ILE A 6 -73.13 61.95 -26.29
N VAL A 7 -72.35 61.00 -26.86
CA VAL A 7 -70.92 61.13 -27.29
C VAL A 7 -70.02 61.74 -26.20
N GLY A 8 -68.90 61.21 -25.70
CA GLY A 8 -67.93 60.21 -26.14
C GLY A 8 -66.53 60.79 -25.84
N LEU A 9 -65.65 60.09 -25.12
CA LEU A 9 -64.21 59.91 -25.40
C LEU A 9 -63.43 59.36 -24.18
N ALA A 10 -62.73 58.25 -24.46
CA ALA A 10 -61.43 57.78 -23.98
C ALA A 10 -60.78 58.37 -22.71
N GLY A 11 -60.38 57.46 -21.82
CA GLY A 11 -59.35 57.68 -20.80
C GLY A 11 -58.86 56.34 -20.27
N ALA A 12 -57.81 55.80 -20.90
CA ALA A 12 -57.16 54.56 -20.51
C ALA A 12 -56.56 54.64 -19.09
N LEU A 13 -56.76 53.61 -18.29
CA LEU A 13 -55.91 53.31 -17.13
C LEU A 13 -55.58 51.83 -17.16
N ALA A 14 -54.38 51.56 -17.69
CA ALA A 14 -53.75 50.26 -17.70
C ALA A 14 -53.48 49.83 -16.25
N VAL A 15 -53.91 48.61 -15.92
CA VAL A 15 -53.52 47.93 -14.70
C VAL A 15 -52.04 47.56 -14.85
N ALA A 16 -51.18 48.20 -14.07
CA ALA A 16 -49.80 47.78 -13.90
C ALA A 16 -49.77 46.42 -13.20
N ALA A 17 -49.77 45.34 -13.99
CA ALA A 17 -49.35 44.04 -13.49
C ALA A 17 -47.85 44.14 -13.20
N ALA A 18 -47.49 44.03 -11.92
CA ALA A 18 -46.12 43.90 -11.49
C ALA A 18 -45.52 42.65 -12.14
N ALA A 19 -44.75 42.86 -13.22
CA ALA A 19 -43.79 41.88 -13.72
C ALA A 19 -42.66 41.79 -12.71
N ALA A 20 -42.89 41.06 -11.61
CA ALA A 20 -41.81 40.43 -10.88
C ALA A 20 -41.12 39.50 -11.89
N GLY A 21 -39.90 39.87 -12.27
CA GLY A 21 -39.07 39.06 -13.15
C GLY A 21 -38.90 37.68 -12.54
N ALA A 22 -39.72 36.74 -12.98
CA ALA A 22 -39.44 35.33 -12.86
C ALA A 22 -38.23 35.06 -13.77
N ARG A 23 -37.02 35.31 -13.24
CA ARG A 23 -35.86 34.53 -13.64
C ARG A 23 -36.30 33.09 -13.42
N LYS A 24 -36.60 32.38 -14.51
CA LYS A 24 -36.62 30.93 -14.49
C LYS A 24 -35.26 30.53 -13.93
N ALA A 25 -35.23 30.06 -12.68
CA ALA A 25 -34.14 29.26 -12.21
C ALA A 25 -34.19 27.99 -13.07
N SER A 26 -33.45 28.00 -14.19
CA SER A 26 -33.04 26.74 -14.77
C SER A 26 -32.02 26.17 -13.80
N ALA A 27 -32.35 25.06 -13.18
CA ALA A 27 -31.38 24.23 -12.52
C ALA A 27 -30.26 23.88 -13.51
N GLU A 28 -29.11 24.55 -13.41
CA GLU A 28 -27.81 24.06 -13.89
C GLU A 28 -27.30 22.87 -13.04
N GLU A 29 -28.20 22.19 -12.33
CA GLU A 29 -27.95 21.05 -11.44
C GLU A 29 -27.02 19.96 -12.02
N PRO A 30 -27.08 19.58 -13.33
CA PRO A 30 -26.18 18.54 -13.84
C PRO A 30 -24.72 19.01 -13.96
N ARG A 31 -24.50 20.27 -14.36
CA ARG A 31 -23.14 20.81 -14.55
C ARG A 31 -22.51 21.18 -13.21
N ASP A 32 -23.30 21.74 -12.31
CA ASP A 32 -22.84 22.09 -10.96
C ASP A 32 -22.57 20.83 -10.13
N ALA A 33 -23.39 19.78 -10.27
CA ALA A 33 -23.13 18.49 -9.60
C ALA A 33 -21.87 17.81 -10.14
N ALA A 34 -21.66 17.82 -11.47
CA ALA A 34 -20.46 17.24 -12.08
C ALA A 34 -19.19 18.02 -11.70
N ALA A 35 -19.25 19.35 -11.71
CA ALA A 35 -18.12 20.20 -11.29
C ALA A 35 -17.80 19.98 -9.80
N ALA A 36 -18.81 19.97 -8.93
CA ALA A 36 -18.61 19.71 -7.50
C ALA A 36 -18.10 18.29 -7.23
N TYR A 37 -18.55 17.29 -8.00
CA TYR A 37 -18.02 15.93 -7.93
C TYR A 37 -16.54 15.89 -8.35
N ASN A 38 -16.19 16.52 -9.47
CA ASN A 38 -14.82 16.55 -9.96
C ASN A 38 -13.88 17.27 -8.98
N GLU A 39 -14.31 18.37 -8.37
CA GLU A 39 -13.55 19.07 -7.33
C GLU A 39 -13.27 18.17 -6.12
N ARG A 40 -14.28 17.43 -5.64
CA ARG A 40 -14.11 16.47 -4.54
C ARG A 40 -13.19 15.32 -4.93
N CYS A 41 -13.33 14.79 -6.14
CA CYS A 41 -12.50 13.71 -6.67
C CYS A 41 -11.03 14.14 -6.79
N ALA A 42 -10.77 15.33 -7.36
CA ALA A 42 -9.43 15.91 -7.43
C ALA A 42 -8.79 16.05 -6.04
N ASN A 43 -9.54 16.61 -5.08
CA ASN A 43 -9.05 16.75 -3.70
C ASN A 43 -8.76 15.41 -3.05
N ARG A 44 -9.64 14.41 -3.21
CA ARG A 44 -9.44 13.08 -2.65
C ARG A 44 -8.19 12.41 -3.22
N LEU A 45 -7.98 12.49 -4.54
CA LEU A 45 -6.80 11.95 -5.21
C LEU A 45 -5.52 12.63 -4.71
N ALA A 46 -5.48 13.97 -4.68
CA ALA A 46 -4.33 14.72 -4.20
C ALA A 46 -4.02 14.42 -2.72
N ILE A 47 -5.04 14.31 -1.86
CA ILE A 47 -4.85 13.97 -0.45
C ILE A 47 -4.31 12.54 -0.30
N ALA A 48 -4.87 11.57 -1.04
CA ALA A 48 -4.42 10.19 -0.96
C ALA A 48 -2.95 10.04 -1.41
N PHE A 49 -2.61 10.55 -2.59
CA PHE A 49 -1.29 10.38 -3.19
C PHE A 49 -0.22 11.31 -2.62
N LEU A 50 -0.57 12.56 -2.30
CA LEU A 50 0.39 13.60 -1.96
C LEU A 50 0.24 14.10 -0.51
N GLY A 51 -0.87 13.80 0.17
CA GLY A 51 -1.14 14.28 1.52
C GLY A 51 -1.49 15.78 1.59
N LYS A 52 -1.88 16.39 0.46
CA LYS A 52 -2.22 17.82 0.36
C LYS A 52 -3.45 18.02 -0.54
N ALA A 53 -4.10 19.18 -0.41
CA ALA A 53 -5.23 19.55 -1.25
C ALA A 53 -4.80 19.68 -2.72
N ALA A 54 -5.75 19.47 -3.64
CA ALA A 54 -5.50 19.63 -5.08
C ALA A 54 -5.21 21.10 -5.42
N ALA A 55 -4.43 21.32 -6.47
CA ALA A 55 -4.24 22.67 -6.99
C ALA A 55 -5.53 23.18 -7.67
N ALA A 56 -5.67 24.50 -7.80
CA ALA A 56 -6.90 25.11 -8.30
C ALA A 56 -7.25 24.73 -9.75
N ASP A 57 -6.24 24.45 -10.57
CA ASP A 57 -6.38 23.91 -11.93
C ASP A 57 -6.84 22.44 -11.92
N GLN A 58 -6.30 21.61 -11.03
CA GLN A 58 -6.72 20.22 -10.86
C GLN A 58 -8.18 20.11 -10.39
N MET A 59 -8.60 21.00 -9.47
CA MET A 59 -10.00 21.08 -9.03
C MET A 59 -10.97 21.48 -10.16
N ARG A 60 -10.50 22.15 -11.21
CA ARG A 60 -11.28 22.52 -12.39
C ARG A 60 -11.24 21.46 -13.50
N SER A 61 -10.53 20.35 -13.32
CA SER A 61 -10.41 19.31 -14.33
C SER A 61 -11.78 18.68 -14.63
N SER A 62 -12.06 18.43 -15.91
CA SER A 62 -13.22 17.63 -16.32
C SER A 62 -13.01 16.13 -16.09
N ASP A 63 -11.76 15.70 -15.90
CA ASP A 63 -11.38 14.33 -15.58
C ASP A 63 -10.24 14.30 -14.54
N PRO A 64 -10.54 14.42 -13.25
CA PRO A 64 -9.53 14.40 -12.19
C PRO A 64 -8.70 13.10 -12.14
N ARG A 65 -9.23 11.98 -12.67
CA ARG A 65 -8.53 10.69 -12.66
C ARG A 65 -7.39 10.65 -13.68
N ALA A 66 -7.38 11.54 -14.66
CA ALA A 66 -6.26 11.68 -15.59
C ALA A 66 -4.95 12.07 -14.88
N GLU A 67 -5.03 12.76 -13.74
CA GLU A 67 -3.87 13.23 -12.96
C GLU A 67 -3.15 12.12 -12.18
N ILE A 68 -3.71 10.91 -12.12
CA ILE A 68 -3.17 9.81 -11.28
C ILE A 68 -1.72 9.47 -11.63
N ASP A 69 -1.40 9.36 -12.93
CA ASP A 69 -0.04 9.01 -13.34
C ASP A 69 0.94 10.15 -13.03
N ASP A 70 0.50 11.39 -13.13
CA ASP A 70 1.30 12.57 -12.77
C ASP A 70 1.59 12.60 -11.28
N TYR A 71 0.60 12.32 -10.43
CA TYR A 71 0.79 12.16 -8.98
C TYR A 71 1.82 11.07 -8.66
N LEU A 72 1.69 9.90 -9.28
CA LEU A 72 2.57 8.75 -9.09
C LEU A 72 4.02 8.98 -9.55
N ALA A 73 4.23 9.96 -10.44
CA ALA A 73 5.56 10.35 -10.91
C ALA A 73 6.29 11.33 -9.97
N THR A 74 5.57 11.98 -9.04
CA THR A 74 6.15 13.01 -8.17
C THR A 74 7.04 12.45 -7.07
N GLU A 75 7.99 13.28 -6.61
CA GLU A 75 8.80 12.98 -5.44
C GLU A 75 7.96 12.95 -4.15
N ASP A 76 6.95 13.82 -4.04
CA ASP A 76 6.01 13.86 -2.91
C ASP A 76 5.30 12.51 -2.71
N PHE A 77 4.81 11.91 -3.79
CA PHE A 77 4.21 10.57 -3.74
C PHE A 77 5.24 9.52 -3.30
N ARG A 78 6.43 9.49 -3.93
CA ARG A 78 7.46 8.49 -3.62
C ARG A 78 7.87 8.55 -2.15
N GLU A 79 8.03 9.76 -1.62
CA GLU A 79 8.33 10.02 -0.22
C GLU A 79 7.22 9.49 0.70
N ARG A 80 5.97 9.86 0.42
CA ARG A 80 4.80 9.49 1.22
C ARG A 80 4.59 7.97 1.21
N PHE A 81 4.62 7.36 0.04
CA PHE A 81 4.41 5.92 -0.10
C PHE A 81 5.57 5.12 0.50
N ALA A 82 6.83 5.54 0.31
CA ALA A 82 7.96 4.88 0.95
C ALA A 82 7.89 4.93 2.49
N ARG A 83 7.41 6.05 3.06
CA ARG A 83 7.18 6.16 4.51
C ARG A 83 6.08 5.21 4.97
N PHE A 84 4.97 5.14 4.25
CA PHE A 84 3.90 4.18 4.51
C PHE A 84 4.41 2.74 4.44
N VAL A 85 5.17 2.37 3.42
CA VAL A 85 5.79 1.04 3.31
C VAL A 85 6.65 0.74 4.54
N ASN A 86 7.43 1.72 5.02
CA ASN A 86 8.24 1.53 6.22
C ASN A 86 7.38 1.32 7.48
N THR A 87 6.23 1.99 7.62
CA THR A 87 5.34 1.76 8.77
C THR A 87 4.66 0.40 8.73
N GLU A 88 4.38 -0.12 7.53
CA GLU A 88 3.81 -1.46 7.39
C GLU A 88 4.87 -2.56 7.59
N PHE A 89 6.09 -2.35 7.10
CA PHE A 89 7.13 -3.37 7.06
C PHE A 89 8.02 -3.41 8.30
N ASN A 90 8.02 -2.34 9.11
CA ASN A 90 8.72 -2.28 10.38
C ASN A 90 7.74 -2.17 11.56
N ALA A 91 8.10 -2.80 12.69
CA ALA A 91 7.27 -2.75 13.90
C ALA A 91 7.18 -1.35 14.54
N ALA A 92 8.22 -0.55 14.31
CA ALA A 92 8.45 0.76 14.90
C ALA A 92 9.48 1.53 14.04
N PRO A 93 9.74 2.81 14.29
CA PRO A 93 10.90 3.50 13.71
C PRO A 93 12.22 2.79 14.06
N GLY A 94 13.21 2.84 13.16
CA GLY A 94 14.57 2.40 13.44
C GLY A 94 15.30 3.31 14.43
N SER A 95 16.27 2.77 15.17
CA SER A 95 17.17 3.56 16.02
C SER A 95 18.24 4.28 15.18
N THR A 96 18.53 3.73 14.00
CA THR A 96 19.41 4.31 12.99
C THR A 96 18.69 4.35 11.65
N ALA A 97 19.09 5.27 10.78
CA ALA A 97 18.44 5.41 9.48
C ALA A 97 18.58 4.14 8.60
N VAL A 98 19.67 3.38 8.73
CA VAL A 98 19.86 2.12 7.97
C VAL A 98 18.95 0.97 8.43
N GLU A 99 18.33 1.07 9.61
CA GLU A 99 17.31 0.12 10.07
C GLU A 99 15.95 0.32 9.38
N ASP A 100 15.69 1.52 8.85
CA ASP A 100 14.52 1.83 8.02
C ASP A 100 14.78 1.48 6.55
N ALA A 101 15.46 0.35 6.31
CA ALA A 101 15.82 -0.13 4.99
C ALA A 101 14.63 -0.23 3.99
N PRO A 102 13.42 -0.66 4.40
CA PRO A 102 12.24 -0.65 3.51
C PRO A 102 11.94 0.71 2.90
N TYR A 103 12.09 1.82 3.67
CA TYR A 103 11.86 3.17 3.15
C TYR A 103 12.80 3.49 1.98
N TYR A 104 14.10 3.27 2.15
CA TYR A 104 15.10 3.64 1.14
C TYR A 104 14.98 2.78 -0.12
N VAL A 105 14.74 1.47 0.04
CA VAL A 105 14.55 0.57 -1.11
C VAL A 105 13.22 0.86 -1.82
N ALA A 106 12.13 1.13 -1.10
CA ALA A 106 10.86 1.53 -1.71
C ALA A 106 11.03 2.79 -2.54
N LYS A 107 11.68 3.80 -1.99
CA LYS A 107 11.96 5.05 -2.71
C LYS A 107 12.78 4.81 -3.98
N ARG A 108 13.80 3.94 -3.92
CA ARG A 108 14.60 3.54 -5.09
C ARG A 108 13.75 2.83 -6.15
N VAL A 109 12.99 1.81 -5.76
CA VAL A 109 12.14 1.01 -6.65
C VAL A 109 11.10 1.89 -7.36
N LEU A 110 10.45 2.79 -6.62
CA LEU A 110 9.45 3.70 -7.19
C LEU A 110 10.08 4.72 -8.13
N ARG A 111 11.21 5.32 -7.76
CA ARG A 111 11.91 6.32 -8.57
C ARG A 111 12.36 5.77 -9.91
N ASP A 112 12.90 4.55 -9.90
CA ASP A 112 13.47 3.91 -11.09
C ASP A 112 12.44 3.10 -11.88
N GLY A 113 11.18 3.03 -11.42
CA GLY A 113 10.11 2.28 -12.09
C GLY A 113 10.36 0.77 -12.12
N LEU A 114 11.06 0.24 -11.12
CA LEU A 114 11.40 -1.18 -11.05
C LEU A 114 10.19 -2.04 -10.66
N PRO A 115 10.19 -3.34 -11.01
CA PRO A 115 9.23 -4.28 -10.45
C PRO A 115 9.22 -4.21 -8.91
N TRP A 116 8.04 -4.27 -8.30
CA TRP A 116 7.92 -4.24 -6.83
C TRP A 116 8.63 -5.42 -6.16
N SER A 117 8.87 -6.52 -6.90
CA SER A 117 9.66 -7.65 -6.42
C SER A 117 11.09 -7.28 -6.08
N GLU A 118 11.63 -6.20 -6.66
CA GLU A 118 12.98 -5.70 -6.36
C GLU A 118 13.11 -5.19 -4.92
N MET A 119 11.99 -4.87 -4.23
CA MET A 119 12.00 -4.65 -2.78
C MET A 119 12.63 -5.81 -2.01
N PHE A 120 12.47 -7.03 -2.53
CA PHE A 120 12.78 -8.27 -1.85
C PHE A 120 13.87 -9.08 -2.57
N LEU A 121 13.95 -8.98 -3.90
CA LEU A 121 14.92 -9.69 -4.74
C LEU A 121 16.06 -8.82 -5.24
N GLY A 122 15.95 -7.50 -5.08
CA GLY A 122 16.91 -6.55 -5.64
C GLY A 122 18.30 -6.80 -5.10
N ARG A 123 19.30 -6.59 -5.94
CA ARG A 123 20.71 -6.71 -5.55
C ARG A 123 21.14 -5.47 -4.81
N PHE A 124 20.50 -5.19 -3.68
CA PHE A 124 20.66 -3.93 -2.97
C PHE A 124 21.44 -4.09 -1.67
N ARG A 125 22.23 -3.06 -1.40
CA ARG A 125 22.87 -2.78 -0.12
C ARG A 125 22.55 -1.36 0.29
N ILE A 126 22.34 -1.14 1.58
CA ILE A 126 22.26 0.21 2.13
C ILE A 126 23.53 0.50 2.92
N SER A 127 24.15 1.64 2.65
CA SER A 127 25.28 2.12 3.43
C SER A 127 25.22 3.65 3.57
N PRO A 128 25.73 4.21 4.67
CA PRO A 128 25.79 5.65 4.83
C PRO A 128 26.84 6.27 3.90
N ILE A 129 26.45 7.33 3.19
CA ILE A 129 27.36 8.30 2.54
C ILE A 129 27.21 9.62 3.28
N ALA A 130 28.28 10.15 3.86
CA ALA A 130 28.24 11.40 4.62
C ALA A 130 27.06 11.42 5.64
N SER A 131 26.88 10.30 6.36
CA SER A 131 25.79 10.08 7.34
C SER A 131 24.37 9.99 6.77
N THR A 132 24.20 9.95 5.45
CA THR A 132 22.91 9.74 4.78
C THR A 132 22.85 8.35 4.16
N PRO A 133 21.86 7.49 4.46
CA PRO A 133 21.76 6.19 3.83
C PRO A 133 21.54 6.30 2.31
N ALA A 134 22.31 5.53 1.56
CA ALA A 134 22.19 5.40 0.11
C ALA A 134 22.07 3.92 -0.27
N VAL A 135 21.33 3.66 -1.36
CA VAL A 135 21.11 2.32 -1.92
C VAL A 135 22.10 2.08 -3.05
N PHE A 136 22.85 0.99 -2.96
CA PHE A 136 23.87 0.56 -3.92
C PHE A 136 23.56 -0.83 -4.46
N GLU A 137 24.11 -1.14 -5.63
CA GLU A 137 24.13 -2.51 -6.15
C GLU A 137 25.11 -3.38 -5.34
N ASP A 138 24.71 -4.61 -5.07
CA ASP A 138 25.46 -5.63 -4.34
C ASP A 138 25.08 -7.02 -4.87
N ASN A 139 26.08 -7.76 -5.37
CA ASN A 139 25.86 -9.09 -5.95
C ASN A 139 25.27 -10.09 -4.96
N ASP A 140 25.52 -9.88 -3.66
CA ASP A 140 25.01 -10.73 -2.58
C ASP A 140 23.74 -10.15 -1.95
N GLY A 141 23.21 -9.05 -2.49
CA GLY A 141 21.97 -8.42 -2.04
C GLY A 141 20.73 -9.29 -2.24
N LEU A 142 19.73 -9.07 -1.39
CA LEU A 142 18.42 -9.71 -1.44
C LEU A 142 17.36 -8.72 -0.92
N GLY A 143 16.99 -7.79 -1.80
CA GLY A 143 16.17 -6.64 -1.48
C GLY A 143 16.74 -5.83 -0.32
N TYR A 144 15.86 -5.36 0.56
CA TYR A 144 16.29 -4.77 1.82
C TYR A 144 16.64 -5.81 2.90
N PHE A 145 16.32 -7.10 2.73
CA PHE A 145 16.48 -8.12 3.78
C PHE A 145 17.94 -8.36 4.17
N ARG A 146 18.86 -8.23 3.21
CA ARG A 146 20.31 -8.32 3.45
C ARG A 146 20.97 -6.97 3.74
N THR A 147 20.19 -5.96 4.13
CA THR A 147 20.76 -4.75 4.73
C THR A 147 21.12 -5.02 6.18
N TYR A 148 22.39 -4.80 6.55
CA TYR A 148 22.90 -5.09 7.89
C TYR A 148 22.06 -4.47 9.01
N GLY A 149 21.69 -3.18 8.90
CA GLY A 149 20.88 -2.50 9.92
C GLY A 149 19.53 -3.17 10.17
N TRP A 150 18.78 -3.44 9.10
CA TRP A 150 17.50 -4.13 9.19
C TRP A 150 17.64 -5.56 9.70
N TYR A 151 18.63 -6.30 9.21
CA TYR A 151 18.84 -7.69 9.62
C TYR A 151 19.24 -7.81 11.09
N ALA A 152 20.16 -6.96 11.55
CA ALA A 152 20.60 -6.86 12.94
C ALA A 152 19.42 -6.57 13.88
N ARG A 153 18.55 -5.63 13.47
CA ARG A 153 17.35 -5.23 14.23
C ARG A 153 16.39 -6.39 14.49
N TYR A 154 16.26 -7.32 13.53
CA TYR A 154 15.30 -8.43 13.62
C TYR A 154 15.93 -9.79 13.94
N GLU A 155 17.22 -9.87 14.28
CA GLU A 155 17.87 -11.15 14.60
C GLU A 155 17.17 -11.91 15.73
N GLY A 156 16.55 -11.19 16.66
CA GLY A 156 15.88 -11.78 17.81
C GLY A 156 16.83 -12.29 18.89
N ASN A 157 16.26 -13.07 19.79
CA ASN A 157 16.90 -13.51 21.04
C ASN A 157 16.61 -14.98 21.37
N GLU A 158 16.20 -15.79 20.40
CA GLU A 158 15.98 -17.22 20.61
C GLU A 158 17.30 -17.90 21.00
N GLU A 159 17.25 -18.77 22.02
CA GLU A 159 18.45 -19.31 22.69
C GLU A 159 19.39 -20.07 21.76
N SER A 160 18.85 -20.77 20.75
CA SER A 160 19.64 -21.50 19.76
C SER A 160 20.12 -20.62 18.59
N GLY A 161 19.93 -19.31 18.70
CA GLY A 161 20.28 -18.31 17.70
C GLY A 161 19.36 -18.32 16.46
N LEU A 162 18.21 -18.99 16.51
CA LEU A 162 17.23 -18.95 15.41
C LEU A 162 16.62 -17.55 15.27
N LYS A 163 16.59 -17.04 14.04
CA LYS A 163 16.08 -15.71 13.72
C LYS A 163 14.57 -15.74 13.42
N LEU A 164 13.76 -16.15 14.39
CA LEU A 164 12.29 -16.27 14.23
C LEU A 164 11.64 -14.93 13.85
N SER A 165 12.13 -13.80 14.41
CA SER A 165 11.63 -12.47 14.08
C SER A 165 11.97 -12.06 12.65
N THR A 166 13.20 -12.32 12.19
CA THR A 166 13.58 -12.15 10.77
C THR A 166 12.71 -13.01 9.85
N ALA A 167 12.54 -14.30 10.17
CA ALA A 167 11.72 -15.22 9.36
C ALA A 167 10.27 -14.73 9.24
N TYR A 168 9.66 -14.31 10.35
CA TYR A 168 8.34 -13.70 10.34
C TYR A 168 8.29 -12.46 9.45
N ARG A 169 9.25 -11.53 9.62
CA ARG A 169 9.26 -10.28 8.86
C ARG A 169 9.43 -10.51 7.36
N ILE A 170 10.22 -11.50 6.94
CA ILE A 170 10.30 -11.88 5.53
C ILE A 170 8.93 -12.32 5.00
N MET A 171 8.25 -13.23 5.70
CA MET A 171 6.94 -13.71 5.25
C MET A 171 5.85 -12.63 5.33
N ASN A 172 5.81 -11.86 6.41
CA ASN A 172 4.87 -10.77 6.60
C ASN A 172 5.02 -9.73 5.49
N ASN A 173 6.24 -9.27 5.23
CA ASN A 173 6.45 -8.17 4.29
C ASN A 173 6.34 -8.61 2.82
N VAL A 174 6.55 -9.90 2.49
CA VAL A 174 6.41 -10.39 1.10
C VAL A 174 4.99 -10.85 0.80
N VAL A 175 4.35 -11.62 1.70
CA VAL A 175 3.06 -12.27 1.42
C VAL A 175 1.95 -11.87 2.39
N GLY A 176 2.18 -10.91 3.27
CA GLY A 176 1.16 -10.41 4.20
C GLY A 176 0.78 -11.39 5.29
N LEU A 177 1.67 -12.32 5.67
CA LEU A 177 1.42 -13.25 6.76
C LEU A 177 1.23 -12.47 8.07
N GLU A 178 0.06 -12.58 8.69
CA GLU A 178 -0.22 -11.99 10.00
C GLU A 178 -0.23 -13.08 11.07
N LEU A 179 0.51 -12.86 12.17
CA LEU A 179 0.43 -13.73 13.33
C LEU A 179 -0.68 -13.26 14.26
N THR A 180 -1.55 -14.19 14.66
CA THR A 180 -2.48 -13.96 15.76
C THR A 180 -1.82 -14.40 17.05
N ALA A 181 -1.68 -13.47 18.01
CA ALA A 181 -1.11 -13.79 19.30
C ALA A 181 -2.01 -14.77 20.07
N VAL A 182 -1.42 -15.82 20.61
CA VAL A 182 -2.05 -16.66 21.61
C VAL A 182 -1.69 -16.15 23.00
N THR A 183 -2.66 -16.08 23.91
CA THR A 183 -2.40 -15.71 25.29
C THR A 183 -1.60 -16.83 25.96
N THR A 184 -0.35 -16.54 26.32
CA THR A 184 0.51 -17.46 27.05
C THR A 184 0.66 -17.01 28.51
N SER A 185 0.92 -17.95 29.41
CA SER A 185 1.26 -17.60 30.80
C SER A 185 2.62 -16.89 30.84
N PRO A 186 2.89 -16.02 31.83
CA PRO A 186 4.17 -15.31 31.93
C PRO A 186 5.41 -16.22 31.96
N ASN A 187 5.23 -17.50 32.35
CA ASN A 187 6.28 -18.52 32.43
C ASN A 187 6.13 -19.60 31.35
N ALA A 188 5.41 -19.31 30.25
CA ALA A 188 5.28 -20.26 29.16
C ALA A 188 6.67 -20.60 28.60
N ASP A 189 6.89 -21.88 28.36
CA ASP A 189 8.11 -22.36 27.73
C ASP A 189 8.20 -21.80 26.29
N GLN A 190 9.18 -20.92 26.05
CA GLN A 190 9.42 -20.30 24.75
C GLN A 190 10.52 -21.03 23.96
N THR A 191 11.10 -22.10 24.52
CA THR A 191 12.11 -22.92 23.83
C THR A 191 11.49 -23.68 22.67
N ALA A 192 12.33 -24.31 21.85
CA ALA A 192 11.85 -25.20 20.79
C ALA A 192 10.91 -26.31 21.30
N ALA A 193 11.09 -26.79 22.54
CA ALA A 193 10.20 -27.78 23.14
C ALA A 193 8.82 -27.18 23.43
N GLY A 194 8.78 -26.02 24.08
CA GLY A 194 7.54 -25.29 24.34
C GLY A 194 6.77 -24.92 23.08
N ARG A 195 7.47 -24.54 22.00
CA ARG A 195 6.84 -24.24 20.69
C ARG A 195 6.25 -25.48 20.00
N ARG A 196 6.65 -26.70 20.38
CA ARG A 196 6.05 -27.96 19.90
C ARG A 196 4.79 -28.35 20.66
N ALA A 197 4.49 -27.69 21.77
CA ALA A 197 3.23 -27.90 22.47
C ALA A 197 2.05 -27.31 21.67
N SER A 198 0.86 -27.89 21.83
CA SER A 198 -0.37 -27.13 21.58
C SER A 198 -0.40 -25.95 22.55
N PRO A 199 -0.64 -24.69 22.13
CA PRO A 199 -1.24 -24.21 20.88
C PRO A 199 -0.25 -23.70 19.80
N CYS A 200 1.06 -23.77 20.04
CA CYS A 200 2.08 -23.11 19.22
C CYS A 200 2.53 -23.94 18.01
N ASN A 201 2.44 -25.26 18.11
CA ASN A 201 2.99 -26.21 17.12
C ASN A 201 2.52 -25.92 15.68
N GLY A 202 1.25 -25.53 15.55
CA GLY A 202 0.59 -25.17 14.29
C GLY A 202 1.28 -24.04 13.52
N CYS A 203 1.75 -23.01 14.20
CA CYS A 203 2.40 -21.85 13.56
C CYS A 203 3.92 -22.03 13.42
N HIS A 204 4.52 -22.85 14.27
CA HIS A 204 5.98 -22.99 14.36
C HIS A 204 6.52 -24.14 13.51
N PHE A 205 5.89 -25.31 13.55
CA PHE A 205 6.41 -26.52 12.92
C PHE A 205 5.49 -27.10 11.85
N GLU A 206 4.20 -26.80 11.94
CA GLU A 206 3.19 -27.30 11.01
C GLU A 206 2.70 -26.19 10.06
N GLY A 207 2.01 -26.59 8.99
CA GLY A 207 1.45 -25.66 8.01
C GLY A 207 2.43 -25.15 6.95
N TRP A 208 1.89 -24.35 6.02
CA TRP A 208 2.64 -23.84 4.86
C TRP A 208 3.71 -22.81 5.23
N TYR A 209 3.46 -22.02 6.29
CA TYR A 209 4.29 -20.89 6.71
C TYR A 209 4.94 -21.12 8.09
N ALA A 210 5.25 -22.38 8.41
CA ALA A 210 5.83 -22.79 9.69
C ALA A 210 7.10 -21.98 10.02
N LEU A 211 7.04 -21.14 11.07
CA LEU A 211 8.08 -20.16 11.38
C LEU A 211 9.44 -20.79 11.69
N ASP A 212 9.48 -21.89 12.43
CA ASP A 212 10.75 -22.53 12.80
C ASP A 212 11.40 -23.18 11.57
N LYS A 213 10.61 -23.71 10.63
CA LYS A 213 11.13 -24.22 9.36
C LYS A 213 11.76 -23.10 8.54
N VAL A 214 11.08 -21.95 8.45
CA VAL A 214 11.62 -20.78 7.73
C VAL A 214 12.86 -20.22 8.43
N ALA A 215 12.88 -20.11 9.76
CA ALA A 215 14.05 -19.64 10.48
C ALA A 215 15.23 -20.62 10.41
N SER A 216 14.98 -21.92 10.22
CA SER A 216 16.02 -22.94 10.15
C SER A 216 16.89 -22.89 8.91
N ILE A 217 16.46 -22.20 7.84
CA ILE A 217 17.24 -21.97 6.61
C ILE A 217 17.92 -20.59 6.59
N LEU A 218 17.84 -19.85 7.70
CA LEU A 218 18.53 -18.59 7.88
C LEU A 218 19.84 -18.82 8.64
N PRO A 219 20.88 -18.01 8.39
CA PRO A 219 22.04 -17.94 9.27
C PRO A 219 21.65 -17.64 10.71
N LYS A 220 22.38 -18.25 11.65
CA LYS A 220 22.18 -17.99 13.08
C LYS A 220 22.58 -16.56 13.44
N LYS A 221 22.12 -16.12 14.61
CA LYS A 221 22.50 -14.83 15.20
C LYS A 221 24.01 -14.60 15.13
N GLY A 222 24.42 -13.42 14.65
CA GLY A 222 25.84 -13.05 14.51
C GLY A 222 26.59 -13.67 13.33
N GLN A 223 25.95 -14.52 12.52
CA GLN A 223 26.56 -15.09 11.32
C GLN A 223 26.28 -14.23 10.07
N ALA A 224 27.15 -14.33 9.07
CA ALA A 224 26.99 -13.70 7.76
C ALA A 224 25.74 -14.21 7.01
N PHE A 225 25.23 -13.44 6.04
CA PHE A 225 23.97 -13.72 5.33
C PHE A 225 23.94 -15.05 4.58
N ASP A 226 25.09 -15.53 4.12
CA ASP A 226 25.28 -16.75 3.33
C ASP A 226 25.84 -17.91 4.15
N ALA A 227 25.97 -17.75 5.48
CA ALA A 227 26.60 -18.74 6.34
C ALA A 227 25.77 -20.02 6.56
N TYR A 228 24.53 -20.09 6.05
CA TYR A 228 23.72 -21.31 6.15
C TYR A 228 24.17 -22.37 5.13
N ASP A 229 24.60 -23.52 5.63
CA ASP A 229 25.09 -24.66 4.84
C ASP A 229 24.29 -25.96 5.07
N GLY A 230 23.16 -25.86 5.78
CA GLY A 230 22.31 -27.00 6.09
C GLY A 230 21.50 -27.55 4.90
N PRO A 231 20.83 -28.70 5.09
CA PRO A 231 20.03 -29.31 4.02
C PRO A 231 18.74 -28.51 3.76
N PRO A 232 18.23 -28.52 2.51
CA PRO A 232 16.95 -27.90 2.19
C PRO A 232 15.81 -28.41 3.07
N GLN A 233 14.86 -27.52 3.37
CA GLN A 233 13.68 -27.82 4.19
C GLN A 233 12.42 -27.81 3.33
N GLU A 234 11.49 -28.72 3.61
CA GLU A 234 10.20 -28.76 2.95
C GLU A 234 9.24 -27.72 3.56
N MET A 235 8.84 -26.74 2.76
CA MET A 235 7.95 -25.63 3.15
C MET A 235 7.09 -25.16 1.97
N LEU A 236 6.16 -24.22 2.21
CA LEU A 236 5.29 -23.63 1.17
C LEU A 236 4.54 -24.69 0.32
N GLY A 237 4.11 -25.78 0.94
CA GLY A 237 3.32 -26.83 0.29
C GLY A 237 4.15 -27.83 -0.52
N GLY A 238 5.31 -28.23 0.01
CA GLY A 238 6.13 -29.29 -0.57
C GLY A 238 7.36 -28.80 -1.35
N LYS A 239 7.65 -27.50 -1.32
CA LYS A 239 8.85 -26.96 -1.95
C LYS A 239 10.06 -27.20 -1.05
N MET A 240 11.11 -27.78 -1.62
CA MET A 240 12.41 -27.87 -0.96
C MET A 240 13.14 -26.53 -1.11
N ILE A 241 13.37 -25.84 0.01
CA ILE A 241 13.99 -24.51 0.04
C ILE A 241 15.24 -24.57 0.89
N ARG A 242 16.36 -24.11 0.34
CA ARG A 242 17.68 -24.18 0.98
C ARG A 242 18.05 -22.94 1.78
N ASN A 243 17.68 -21.75 1.34
CA ASN A 243 18.14 -20.51 1.94
C ASN A 243 17.13 -19.39 1.76
N ASP A 244 17.42 -18.25 2.39
CA ASP A 244 16.65 -17.02 2.31
C ASP A 244 16.36 -16.57 0.86
N LYS A 245 17.34 -16.68 -0.04
CA LYS A 245 17.16 -16.31 -1.45
C LYS A 245 16.13 -17.19 -2.14
N GLU A 246 16.24 -18.52 -2.01
CA GLU A 246 15.26 -19.46 -2.56
C GLU A 246 13.87 -19.26 -1.95
N LEU A 247 13.80 -18.96 -0.64
CA LEU A 247 12.56 -18.63 0.06
C LEU A 247 11.89 -17.41 -0.55
N VAL A 248 12.61 -16.28 -0.65
CA VAL A 248 12.05 -15.02 -1.13
C VAL A 248 11.60 -15.16 -2.59
N VAL A 249 12.37 -15.87 -3.43
CA VAL A 249 11.97 -16.21 -4.80
C VAL A 249 10.67 -17.02 -4.82
N ALA A 250 10.52 -18.00 -3.94
CA ALA A 250 9.30 -18.80 -3.86
C ALA A 250 8.10 -17.96 -3.36
N LEU A 251 8.32 -17.03 -2.43
CA LEU A 251 7.29 -16.15 -1.88
C LEU A 251 6.80 -15.12 -2.92
N VAL A 252 7.71 -14.41 -3.59
CA VAL A 252 7.35 -13.41 -4.63
C VAL A 252 6.71 -14.04 -5.87
N ALA A 253 6.91 -15.34 -6.11
CA ALA A 253 6.23 -16.08 -7.17
C ALA A 253 4.82 -16.59 -6.75
N SER A 254 4.39 -16.36 -5.52
CA SER A 254 3.12 -16.87 -5.01
C SER A 254 1.93 -15.94 -5.29
N GLU A 255 0.72 -16.49 -5.34
CA GLU A 255 -0.51 -15.70 -5.42
C GLU A 255 -0.65 -14.71 -4.24
N ASN A 256 -0.22 -15.12 -3.04
CA ASN A 256 -0.27 -14.28 -1.85
C ASN A 256 0.61 -13.03 -1.98
N TYR A 257 1.71 -13.06 -2.73
CA TYR A 257 2.50 -11.87 -3.02
C TYR A 257 1.71 -10.84 -3.83
N TYR A 258 1.03 -11.26 -4.88
CA TYR A 258 0.24 -10.35 -5.73
C TYR A 258 -0.94 -9.75 -4.95
N VAL A 259 -1.66 -10.59 -4.18
CA VAL A 259 -2.75 -10.12 -3.32
C VAL A 259 -2.24 -9.16 -2.26
N HIS A 260 -1.12 -9.46 -1.60
CA HIS A 260 -0.56 -8.59 -0.58
C HIS A 260 -0.12 -7.23 -1.13
N ALA A 261 0.51 -7.18 -2.31
CA ALA A 261 0.86 -5.92 -2.96
C ALA A 261 -0.37 -5.04 -3.22
N CYS A 262 -1.48 -5.65 -3.64
CA CYS A 262 -2.74 -4.93 -3.84
C CYS A 262 -3.43 -4.51 -2.54
N ARG A 263 -3.34 -5.32 -1.48
CA ARG A 263 -3.81 -4.92 -0.14
C ARG A 263 -3.00 -3.76 0.43
N LEU A 264 -1.69 -3.73 0.19
CA LEU A 264 -0.82 -2.63 0.57
C LEU A 264 -1.22 -1.33 -0.16
N ALA A 265 -1.41 -1.41 -1.49
CA ALA A 265 -1.91 -0.28 -2.29
C ALA A 265 -3.29 0.19 -1.84
N PHE A 266 -4.21 -0.75 -1.55
CA PHE A 266 -5.55 -0.44 -1.04
C PHE A 266 -5.47 0.29 0.30
N THR A 267 -4.65 -0.21 1.22
CA THR A 267 -4.50 0.35 2.57
C THR A 267 -3.92 1.75 2.51
N PHE A 268 -2.96 2.00 1.62
CA PHE A 268 -2.43 3.35 1.36
C PHE A 268 -3.52 4.32 0.89
N LEU A 269 -4.36 3.90 -0.06
CA LEU A 269 -5.36 4.75 -0.68
C LEU A 269 -6.59 5.01 0.21
N TYR A 270 -7.04 4.01 0.95
CA TYR A 270 -8.26 4.08 1.76
C TYR A 270 -8.00 4.27 3.25
N GLY A 271 -6.77 4.12 3.73
CA GLY A 271 -6.44 4.18 5.17
C GLY A 271 -7.08 3.07 6.00
N ARG A 272 -7.53 1.98 5.37
CA ARG A 272 -8.16 0.82 6.02
C ARG A 272 -7.82 -0.47 5.28
N LYS A 273 -7.96 -1.60 5.98
CA LYS A 273 -7.92 -2.94 5.37
C LYS A 273 -9.11 -3.14 4.43
N ASP A 274 -8.93 -3.99 3.42
CA ASP A 274 -9.98 -4.47 2.53
C ASP A 274 -11.02 -5.29 3.31
N ASN A 275 -12.23 -5.33 2.78
CA ASN A 275 -13.29 -6.23 3.23
C ASN A 275 -13.91 -6.95 2.03
N ARG A 276 -14.87 -7.85 2.30
CA ARG A 276 -15.51 -8.69 1.27
C ARG A 276 -16.12 -7.91 0.09
N CYS A 277 -16.55 -6.67 0.29
CA CYS A 277 -17.14 -5.84 -0.76
C CYS A 277 -16.08 -5.25 -1.71
N ASP A 278 -14.82 -5.19 -1.28
CA ASP A 278 -13.71 -4.65 -2.07
C ASP A 278 -13.11 -5.70 -3.04
N GLY A 279 -13.63 -6.94 -3.02
CA GLY A 279 -13.11 -8.08 -3.82
C GLY A 279 -12.90 -7.75 -5.30
N PRO A 280 -13.90 -7.23 -6.04
CA PRO A 280 -13.72 -6.91 -7.45
C PRO A 280 -12.61 -5.87 -7.71
N THR A 281 -12.43 -4.91 -6.81
CA THR A 281 -11.37 -3.89 -6.91
C THR A 281 -9.99 -4.54 -6.70
N LEU A 282 -9.88 -5.45 -5.73
CA LEU A 282 -8.64 -6.19 -5.50
C LEU A 282 -8.29 -7.13 -6.66
N ASP A 283 -9.27 -7.83 -7.24
CA ASP A 283 -9.03 -8.73 -8.37
C ASP A 283 -8.47 -7.96 -9.58
N ARG A 284 -9.06 -6.81 -9.93
CA ARG A 284 -8.55 -5.93 -11.00
C ARG A 284 -7.16 -5.39 -10.70
N CYS A 285 -6.90 -5.06 -9.44
CA CYS A 285 -5.56 -4.66 -9.02
C CYS A 285 -4.56 -5.80 -9.23
N VAL A 286 -4.90 -7.02 -8.81
CA VAL A 286 -4.03 -8.19 -8.93
C VAL A 286 -3.71 -8.47 -10.39
N ASP A 287 -4.71 -8.44 -11.28
CA ASP A 287 -4.52 -8.63 -12.72
C ASP A 287 -3.59 -7.55 -13.31
N THR A 288 -3.83 -6.29 -12.98
CA THR A 288 -3.00 -5.17 -13.43
C THR A 288 -1.57 -5.29 -12.92
N PHE A 289 -1.41 -5.62 -11.64
CA PHE A 289 -0.11 -5.75 -11.00
C PHE A 289 0.66 -6.97 -11.52
N LYS A 290 0.00 -8.10 -11.81
CA LYS A 290 0.64 -9.24 -12.49
C LYS A 290 1.18 -8.86 -13.86
N ALA A 291 0.44 -8.05 -14.62
CA ALA A 291 0.83 -7.64 -15.96
C ALA A 291 1.97 -6.60 -15.95
N LYS A 292 1.92 -5.61 -15.05
CA LYS A 292 2.82 -4.45 -15.06
C LYS A 292 3.94 -4.51 -14.02
N LYS A 293 3.75 -5.28 -12.95
CA LYS A 293 4.70 -5.56 -11.86
C LYS A 293 5.15 -4.35 -11.04
N THR A 294 4.65 -3.14 -11.29
CA THR A 294 5.02 -1.94 -10.53
C THR A 294 3.95 -1.58 -9.51
N MET A 295 4.36 -1.07 -8.35
CA MET A 295 3.41 -0.65 -7.32
C MET A 295 2.54 0.52 -7.78
N GLN A 296 3.08 1.41 -8.62
CA GLN A 296 2.32 2.49 -9.25
C GLN A 296 1.15 1.95 -10.07
N SER A 297 1.31 0.82 -10.78
CA SER A 297 0.21 0.22 -11.54
C SER A 297 -0.91 -0.32 -10.64
N ALA A 298 -0.55 -0.92 -9.50
CA ALA A 298 -1.51 -1.40 -8.50
C ALA A 298 -2.32 -0.21 -7.94
N LEU A 299 -1.63 0.84 -7.49
CA LEU A 299 -2.26 2.06 -6.97
C LEU A 299 -3.17 2.72 -8.01
N ALA A 300 -2.70 2.87 -9.24
CA ALA A 300 -3.45 3.51 -10.31
C ALA A 300 -4.70 2.71 -10.68
N SER A 301 -4.63 1.37 -10.68
CA SER A 301 -5.78 0.52 -10.96
C SER A 301 -6.91 0.71 -9.94
N ILE A 302 -6.57 0.82 -8.65
CA ILE A 302 -7.54 1.02 -7.58
C ILE A 302 -8.11 2.45 -7.63
N ALA A 303 -7.27 3.47 -7.79
CA ALA A 303 -7.67 4.87 -7.75
C ALA A 303 -8.50 5.31 -8.98
N ARG A 304 -8.39 4.58 -10.11
CA ARG A 304 -9.19 4.84 -11.33
C ARG A 304 -10.62 4.31 -11.25
N GLU A 305 -10.93 3.49 -10.26
CA GLU A 305 -12.27 2.95 -10.11
C GLU A 305 -13.31 4.06 -9.87
N PRO A 306 -14.52 3.93 -10.44
CA PRO A 306 -15.62 4.85 -10.19
C PRO A 306 -15.82 5.14 -8.69
N GLY A 307 -15.90 4.07 -7.89
CA GLY A 307 -16.14 4.14 -6.45
C GLY A 307 -15.00 4.75 -5.62
N PHE A 308 -13.80 5.00 -6.19
CA PHE A 308 -12.75 5.66 -5.42
C PHE A 308 -13.09 7.12 -5.10
N CYS A 309 -13.85 7.80 -5.97
CA CYS A 309 -14.21 9.21 -5.81
C CYS A 309 -15.62 9.44 -5.24
N GLU A 310 -16.31 8.36 -4.85
CA GLU A 310 -17.59 8.38 -4.13
C GLU A 310 -17.36 8.55 -2.61
#